data_AF-A0A2S9GKD5-F1
#
_entry.id   AF-A0A2S9GKD5-F1
#
_cell.length_a   1.000
_cell.length_b   1.000
_cell.length_c   1.000
_cell.angle_alpha   90.00
_cell.angle_beta   90.00
_cell.angle_gamma   90.00
#
_symmetry.space_group_name_H-M   'P 1'
#
loop_
_entity.id
_entity.type
_entity.pdbx_description
1 polymer ?
#
loop_
_entity_poly.entity_id
_entity_poly.type
_entity_poly.pdbx_seq_one_letter_code
_entity_poly.pdbx_strand_id
1 'polypeptide(L)'
;LVDLDRQFFVAMHGSTDDSPDARETPLDRSVCQYAVASGAPLVIADARTDPVLKYNPAVVDGTVVSYLGIPLIDDHEHAIGTL
;
A
#
# COMPACT_ATOMS: atom_id res chain seq x y z
N LEU A 1 4.17 6.06 3.86
CA LEU A 1 5.26 5.59 4.75
C LEU A 1 4.85 4.23 5.27
N VAL A 2 5.73 3.24 5.24
CA VAL A 2 5.45 1.89 5.78
C VAL A 2 6.40 1.66 6.95
N ASP A 3 5.85 1.28 8.10
CA ASP A 3 6.59 0.88 9.29
C ASP A 3 6.24 -0.56 9.69
N LEU A 4 6.67 -1.01 10.88
CA LEU A 4 6.51 -2.40 11.33
C LEU A 4 5.05 -2.81 11.58
N ASP A 5 4.17 -1.86 11.89
CA ASP A 5 2.81 -2.14 12.35
C ASP A 5 1.75 -1.58 11.39
N ARG A 6 2.09 -0.55 10.60
CA ARG A 6 1.13 0.17 9.76
C ARG A 6 1.75 0.75 8.49
N GLN A 7 0.85 1.14 7.61
CA GLN A 7 1.09 2.10 6.56
C GLN A 7 0.43 3.43 6.92
N PHE A 8 1.20 4.51 6.92
CA PHE A 8 0.72 5.87 7.12
C PHE A 8 0.66 6.66 5.80
N PHE A 9 -0.47 7.32 5.55
CA PHE A 9 -0.74 8.17 4.41
C PHE A 9 -0.32 9.61 4.70
N VAL A 10 0.87 9.99 4.21
CA VAL A 10 1.41 11.36 4.35
C VAL A 10 0.58 12.36 3.52
N ALA A 11 0.12 11.91 2.36
CA ALA A 11 -0.86 12.58 1.52
C ALA A 11 -1.81 11.53 0.91
N MET A 12 -3.07 11.90 0.70
CA MET A 12 -4.08 11.03 0.10
C MET A 12 -5.15 11.87 -0.58
N HIS A 13 -5.77 11.29 -1.61
CA HIS A 13 -6.91 11.87 -2.31
C HIS A 13 -7.88 10.74 -2.69
N GLY A 14 -9.17 11.04 -2.79
CA GLY A 14 -10.20 10.05 -3.11
C GLY A 14 -10.73 9.24 -1.92
N SER A 15 -10.25 9.50 -0.70
CA SER A 15 -10.91 9.01 0.52
C SER A 15 -12.18 9.79 0.77
N THR A 16 -13.21 9.09 1.24
CA THR A 16 -14.46 9.71 1.73
C THR A 16 -14.40 10.07 3.21
N ASP A 17 -13.37 9.62 3.92
CA ASP A 17 -13.13 9.90 5.33
C ASP A 17 -11.84 10.74 5.49
N ASP A 18 -11.99 11.91 6.10
CA ASP A 18 -10.93 12.87 6.42
C ASP A 18 -10.55 12.84 7.91
N SER A 19 -11.06 11.86 8.67
CA SER A 19 -10.68 11.68 10.07
C SER A 19 -9.18 11.36 10.21
N PRO A 20 -8.56 11.67 11.36
CA PRO A 20 -7.18 11.27 11.62
C PRO A 20 -6.94 9.76 11.48
N ASP A 21 -7.92 8.94 11.84
CA ASP A 21 -7.84 7.49 11.79
C ASP A 21 -7.83 6.96 10.35
N ALA A 22 -8.40 7.69 9.39
CA ALA A 22 -8.35 7.36 7.97
C ALA A 22 -6.94 7.52 7.36
N ARG A 23 -6.00 8.12 8.10
CA ARG A 23 -4.63 8.36 7.62
C ARG A 23 -3.69 7.18 7.81
N GLU A 24 -4.18 6.06 8.31
CA GLU A 24 -3.37 4.84 8.41
C GLU A 24 -4.18 3.59 8.15
N THR A 25 -3.47 2.51 7.85
CA THR A 25 -4.02 1.16 7.83
C THR A 25 -3.03 0.19 8.47
N PRO A 26 -3.50 -0.84 9.19
CA PRO A 26 -2.66 -1.94 9.63
C PRO A 26 -1.82 -2.55 8.49
N LEU A 27 -0.61 -3.00 8.82
CA LEU A 27 0.34 -3.50 7.82
C LEU A 27 -0.18 -4.71 7.06
N ASP A 28 -0.93 -5.61 7.68
CA ASP A 28 -1.52 -6.79 7.01
C ASP A 28 -2.50 -6.43 5.88
N ARG A 29 -3.08 -5.23 5.93
CA ARG A 29 -3.92 -4.64 4.88
C ARG A 29 -3.13 -3.87 3.82
N SER A 30 -1.86 -3.57 4.06
CA SER A 30 -1.03 -2.78 3.15
C SER A 30 -0.69 -3.58 1.88
N VAL A 31 -1.04 -3.04 0.72
CA VAL A 31 -0.47 -3.52 -0.57
C VAL A 31 0.88 -2.83 -0.84
N CYS A 32 1.09 -1.62 -0.34
CA CYS A 32 2.33 -0.85 -0.55
C CYS A 32 3.56 -1.53 0.04
N GLN A 33 3.41 -2.33 1.10
CA GLN A 33 4.52 -3.05 1.73
C GLN A 33 5.27 -3.95 0.74
N TYR A 34 4.60 -4.49 -0.29
CA TYR A 34 5.23 -5.35 -1.28
C TYR A 34 6.15 -4.58 -2.25
N ALA A 35 5.75 -3.35 -2.64
CA ALA A 35 6.60 -2.45 -3.42
C ALA A 35 7.80 -1.95 -2.58
N VAL A 36 7.57 -1.63 -1.30
CA VAL A 36 8.63 -1.26 -0.36
C VAL A 36 9.62 -2.40 -0.16
N ALA A 37 9.15 -3.61 0.12
CA ALA A 37 10.00 -4.77 0.37
C ALA A 37 10.84 -5.17 -0.86
N SER A 38 10.31 -4.97 -2.07
CA SER A 38 11.02 -5.27 -3.31
C SER A 38 11.93 -4.14 -3.80
N GLY A 39 11.71 -2.89 -3.33
CA GLY A 39 12.38 -1.71 -3.85
C GLY A 39 12.06 -1.42 -5.33
N ALA A 40 11.01 -2.04 -5.88
CA ALA A 40 10.65 -1.95 -7.30
C ALA A 40 9.17 -1.59 -7.50
N PRO A 41 8.79 -1.03 -8.66
CA PRO A 41 7.39 -0.78 -8.98
C PRO A 41 6.53 -2.05 -8.87
N LEU A 42 5.39 -1.94 -8.20
CA LEU A 42 4.38 -2.99 -8.13
C LEU A 42 3.18 -2.61 -9.00
N VAL A 43 2.95 -3.39 -10.05
CA VAL A 43 1.89 -3.14 -11.04
C VAL A 43 0.88 -4.28 -11.00
N ILE A 44 -0.33 -4.01 -10.53
CA ILE A 44 -1.41 -4.97 -10.36
C ILE A 44 -2.66 -4.45 -11.07
N ALA A 45 -3.03 -5.11 -12.17
CA ALA A 45 -4.24 -4.75 -12.91
C ALA A 45 -5.51 -5.23 -12.18
N ASP A 46 -5.47 -6.42 -11.59
CA ASP A 46 -6.57 -6.99 -10.80
C ASP A 46 -6.04 -7.90 -9.68
N ALA A 47 -6.01 -7.37 -8.46
CA ALA A 47 -5.49 -8.02 -7.27
C ALA A 47 -6.29 -9.26 -6.86
N ARG A 48 -7.55 -9.41 -7.32
CA ARG A 48 -8.39 -10.58 -7.05
C ARG A 48 -7.88 -11.83 -7.79
N THR A 49 -7.10 -11.63 -8.85
CA THR A 49 -6.48 -12.69 -9.65
C THR A 49 -5.03 -12.97 -9.25
N ASP A 50 -4.43 -12.07 -8.47
CA ASP A 50 -3.05 -12.20 -8.02
C ASP A 50 -2.91 -13.34 -6.99
N PRO A 51 -1.94 -14.26 -7.14
CA PRO A 51 -1.83 -15.43 -6.26
C PRO A 51 -1.54 -15.09 -4.80
N VAL A 52 -0.96 -13.91 -4.52
CA VAL A 52 -0.59 -13.45 -3.18
C VAL A 52 -1.65 -12.48 -2.66
N LEU A 53 -1.97 -11.44 -3.41
CA LEU A 53 -2.81 -10.33 -2.95
C LEU A 53 -4.29 -10.68 -2.88
N LYS A 54 -4.79 -11.71 -3.56
CA LYS A 54 -6.21 -12.11 -3.50
C LYS A 54 -6.70 -12.45 -2.10
N TYR A 55 -5.79 -12.73 -1.16
CA TYR A 55 -6.10 -13.00 0.25
C TYR A 55 -5.86 -11.79 1.17
N ASN A 56 -5.31 -10.69 0.65
CA ASN A 56 -5.09 -9.48 1.43
C ASN A 56 -6.45 -8.90 1.86
N PRO A 57 -6.64 -8.49 3.14
CA PRO A 57 -7.93 -8.02 3.61
C PRO A 57 -8.49 -6.84 2.79
N ALA A 58 -7.64 -5.92 2.33
CA ALA A 58 -8.06 -4.79 1.50
C ALA A 58 -8.54 -5.21 0.10
N VAL A 59 -8.11 -6.38 -0.39
CA VAL A 59 -8.60 -6.95 -1.65
C VAL A 59 -9.89 -7.72 -1.42
N VAL A 60 -9.96 -8.48 -0.31
CA VAL A 60 -11.12 -9.30 0.05
C VAL A 60 -12.36 -8.45 0.33
N ASP A 61 -12.21 -7.30 0.99
CA ASP A 61 -13.33 -6.38 1.24
C ASP A 61 -13.61 -5.38 0.10
N GLY A 62 -12.84 -5.46 -0.99
CA GLY A 62 -13.06 -4.67 -2.20
C GLY A 62 -12.47 -3.26 -2.16
N THR A 63 -11.73 -2.89 -1.12
CA THR A 63 -11.04 -1.59 -1.04
C THR A 63 -10.00 -1.42 -2.15
N VAL A 64 -9.30 -2.49 -2.52
CA VAL A 64 -8.26 -2.51 -3.56
C VAL A 64 -8.61 -3.55 -4.63
N VAL A 65 -8.75 -3.08 -5.87
CA VAL A 65 -8.93 -3.95 -7.04
C VAL A 65 -7.71 -3.84 -7.96
N SER A 66 -7.31 -2.63 -8.33
CA SER A 66 -6.07 -2.38 -9.04
C SER A 66 -5.11 -1.59 -8.15
N TYR A 67 -3.82 -1.73 -8.40
CA TYR A 67 -2.79 -1.05 -7.65
C TYR A 67 -1.58 -0.75 -8.53
N LEU A 68 -1.08 0.48 -8.46
CA LEU A 68 0.21 0.88 -9.01
C LEU A 68 0.94 1.61 -7.90
N GLY A 69 2.00 1.00 -7.38
CA GLY A 69 2.84 1.61 -6.35
C GLY A 69 4.25 1.82 -6.86
N ILE A 70 4.70 3.06 -6.88
CA ILE A 70 6.10 3.38 -7.20
C ILE A 70 6.85 3.60 -5.88
N PRO A 71 7.91 2.84 -5.57
CA PRO A 71 8.62 2.98 -4.31
C PRO A 71 9.28 4.37 -4.20
N LEU A 72 9.16 4.97 -3.03
CA LEU A 72 9.85 6.20 -2.65
C LEU A 72 11.14 5.81 -1.92
N ILE A 73 12.27 6.22 -2.50
CA ILE A 73 13.62 5.87 -2.04
C ILE A 73 14.22 7.06 -1.30
N ASP A 74 14.79 6.82 -0.13
CA ASP A 74 15.53 7.83 0.64
C ASP A 74 16.97 8.04 0.13
N ASP A 75 17.74 8.92 0.78
CA ASP A 75 19.13 9.21 0.43
C ASP A 75 20.12 8.09 0.80
N HIS A 76 19.65 7.08 1.52
CA HIS A 76 20.38 5.86 1.89
C HIS A 76 19.98 4.64 1.05
N GLU A 77 19.26 4.84 -0.05
CA GLU A 77 18.76 3.79 -0.96
C GLU A 77 17.74 2.83 -0.32
N HIS A 78 17.06 3.22 0.76
CA HIS A 78 15.97 2.45 1.33
C HIS A 78 14.63 2.87 0.74
N ALA A 79 13.79 1.89 0.39
CA ALA A 79 12.39 2.15 0.12
C ALA A 79 11.66 2.39 1.46
N ILE A 80 11.00 3.54 1.59
CA ILE A 80 10.29 3.95 2.83
C ILE A 80 8.78 4.06 2.64
N GLY A 81 8.30 3.99 1.41
CA GLY A 81 6.88 4.10 1.08
C GLY A 81 6.64 4.01 -0.42
N THR A 82 5.45 4.42 -0.84
CA THR A 82 5.06 4.42 -2.26
C THR A 82 4.29 5.70 -2.60
N LEU A 83 4.34 6.09 -3.87
CA LEU A 83 3.36 6.96 -4.53
C LEU A 83 2.31 6.11 -5.24
#